data_AF-K2C5D8-F1
#
_entry.id   AF-K2C5D8-F1
#
_cell.length_a   1.000
_cell.length_b   1.000
_cell.length_c   1.000
_cell.angle_alpha   90.00
_cell.angle_beta   90.00
_cell.angle_gamma   90.00
#
_symmetry.space_group_name_H-M   'P 1'
#
loop_
_entity.id
_entity.type
_entity.pdbx_description
1 polymer ?
#
loop_
_entity_poly.entity_id
_entity_poly.type
_entity_poly.pdbx_seq_one_letter_code
_entity_poly.pdbx_strand_id
1 'polypeptide(L)'
;MIYTRDILFRVVCNIRIPIGGGKESIGTGMFIGKGNDFYLLTASHVVAAHNAQTAVIFCDDSGRCNRMLLTEFTNTAWVHHPVADLAYIKIILTPTNQQHLNNRFFPYNQINLQRQPISRDSELTSIGFPLGLGAVGSFSPLSFRTFVASSFITLNRFDNHQPADFIILENPSIGGYSGGPIFDLGYIISGIMSQNTGDTICHGFMHGTISDETGGKLGALTPAFYIDGWI
;
A
#
# COMPACT_ATOMS: atom_id res chain seq x y z
N MET A 1 9.74 -12.75 9.16
CA MET A 1 9.83 -11.90 10.36
C MET A 1 8.43 -11.44 10.78
N ILE A 2 8.15 -11.29 12.07
CA ILE A 2 6.90 -10.68 12.54
C ILE A 2 7.11 -9.19 12.78
N TYR A 3 6.21 -8.38 12.25
CA TYR A 3 6.09 -6.95 12.54
C TYR A 3 4.83 -6.71 13.35
N THR A 4 4.96 -6.00 14.47
CA THR A 4 3.77 -5.48 15.15
C THR A 4 3.12 -4.40 14.29
N ARG A 5 1.80 -4.24 14.43
CA ARG A 5 1.06 -3.18 13.73
C ARG A 5 1.69 -1.78 13.91
N ASP A 6 2.17 -1.48 15.13
CA ASP A 6 2.78 -0.20 15.49
C ASP A 6 4.20 0.00 14.95
N ILE A 7 4.80 -1.03 14.34
CA ILE A 7 6.06 -0.91 13.61
C ILE A 7 5.80 -0.91 12.11
N LEU A 8 4.86 -1.74 11.66
CA LEU A 8 4.59 -1.97 10.25
C LEU A 8 4.17 -0.72 9.50
N PHE A 9 3.55 0.26 10.17
CA PHE A 9 3.20 1.53 9.53
C PHE A 9 4.40 2.27 8.94
N ARG A 10 5.63 2.02 9.45
CA ARG A 10 6.85 2.71 8.99
C ARG A 10 7.20 2.40 7.53
N VAL A 11 6.70 1.29 7.00
CA VAL A 11 6.92 0.91 5.59
C VAL A 11 5.96 1.61 4.62
N VAL A 12 4.95 2.30 5.14
CA VAL A 12 3.90 2.95 4.36
C VAL A 12 4.17 4.45 4.24
N CYS A 13 3.77 5.07 3.14
CA CYS A 13 3.83 6.50 2.92
C CYS A 13 2.54 7.05 2.32
N ASN A 14 2.31 8.35 2.51
CA ASN A 14 1.27 9.09 1.83
C ASN A 14 1.85 9.77 0.58
N ILE A 15 1.24 9.51 -0.57
CA ILE A 15 1.63 10.14 -1.84
C ILE A 15 0.70 11.32 -2.09
N ARG A 16 1.27 12.48 -2.39
CA ARG A 16 0.53 13.71 -2.68
C ARG A 16 0.94 14.30 -4.01
N ILE A 17 -0.05 14.52 -4.87
CA ILE A 17 0.15 15.06 -6.21
C ILE A 17 -0.66 16.35 -6.35
N PRO A 18 -0.03 17.52 -6.54
CA PRO A 18 -0.76 18.75 -6.79
C PRO A 18 -1.59 18.64 -8.08
N ILE A 19 -2.88 18.98 -7.99
CA ILE A 19 -3.83 18.97 -9.11
C ILE A 19 -4.38 20.36 -9.45
N GLY A 20 -3.77 21.42 -8.91
CA GLY A 20 -4.16 22.81 -9.13
C GLY A 20 -5.18 23.33 -8.10
N GLY A 21 -5.34 24.66 -8.05
CA GLY A 21 -6.27 25.32 -7.13
C GLY A 21 -6.00 25.06 -5.64
N GLY A 22 -4.74 24.78 -5.27
CA GLY A 22 -4.35 24.44 -3.90
C GLY A 22 -4.78 23.04 -3.44
N LYS A 23 -5.28 22.19 -4.35
CA LYS A 23 -5.71 20.82 -4.05
C LYS A 23 -4.62 19.80 -4.40
N GLU A 24 -4.64 18.69 -3.69
CA GLU A 24 -3.77 17.54 -3.92
C GLU A 24 -4.63 16.29 -4.14
N SER A 25 -4.26 15.47 -5.13
CA SER A 25 -4.66 14.07 -5.19
C SER A 25 -3.83 13.28 -4.18
N ILE A 26 -4.46 12.30 -3.54
CA ILE A 26 -3.91 11.59 -2.38
C ILE A 26 -3.98 10.08 -2.65
N GLY A 27 -2.89 9.39 -2.33
CA GLY A 27 -2.87 7.94 -2.27
C GLY A 27 -1.92 7.42 -1.20
N THR A 28 -1.82 6.10 -1.13
CA THR A 28 -0.94 5.38 -0.21
C THR A 28 0.07 4.57 -1.01
N GLY A 29 1.30 4.47 -0.53
CA GLY A 29 2.32 3.58 -1.10
C GLY A 29 3.08 2.83 -0.02
N MET A 30 3.86 1.83 -0.44
CA MET A 30 4.72 1.03 0.42
C MET A 30 6.13 0.96 -0.14
N PHE A 31 7.12 1.12 0.72
CA PHE A 31 8.52 0.91 0.40
C PHE A 31 8.86 -0.59 0.46
N ILE A 32 9.53 -1.11 -0.56
CA ILE A 32 9.90 -2.52 -0.70
C ILE A 32 11.40 -2.65 -0.91
N GLY A 33 12.03 -3.60 -0.21
CA GLY A 33 13.44 -3.95 -0.38
C GLY A 33 13.59 -5.35 -0.96
N LYS A 34 14.32 -5.48 -2.07
CA LYS A 34 14.62 -6.74 -2.75
C LYS A 34 16.13 -6.85 -3.01
N GLY A 35 16.83 -7.58 -2.16
CA GLY A 35 18.30 -7.62 -2.22
C GLY A 35 18.88 -6.22 -1.99
N ASN A 36 19.60 -5.69 -2.98
CA ASN A 36 20.17 -4.34 -2.96
C ASN A 36 19.30 -3.30 -3.67
N ASP A 37 18.15 -3.70 -4.21
CA ASP A 37 17.24 -2.81 -4.91
C ASP A 37 16.07 -2.38 -4.00
N PHE A 38 15.69 -1.12 -4.13
CA PHE A 38 14.67 -0.48 -3.32
C PHE A 38 13.61 0.13 -4.22
N TYR A 39 12.36 0.00 -3.82
CA TYR A 39 11.22 0.42 -4.62
C TYR A 39 10.20 1.15 -3.75
N LEU A 40 9.47 2.07 -4.37
CA LEU A 40 8.19 2.55 -3.86
C LEU A 40 7.09 1.99 -4.77
N LEU A 41 6.15 1.26 -4.18
CA LEU A 41 5.03 0.62 -4.87
C LEU A 41 3.70 1.25 -4.42
N THR A 42 2.78 1.45 -5.37
CA THR A 42 1.44 1.98 -5.13
C THR A 42 0.49 1.52 -6.25
N ALA A 43 -0.75 2.01 -6.25
CA ALA A 43 -1.70 1.80 -7.33
C ALA A 43 -1.36 2.67 -8.55
N SER A 44 -1.56 2.14 -9.75
CA SER A 44 -1.25 2.85 -11.01
C SER A 44 -2.03 4.17 -11.13
N HIS A 45 -3.32 4.16 -10.82
CA HIS A 45 -4.15 5.37 -10.91
C HIS A 45 -3.76 6.47 -9.92
N VAL A 46 -3.12 6.12 -8.79
CA VAL A 46 -2.64 7.11 -7.81
C VAL A 46 -1.58 8.02 -8.44
N VAL A 47 -0.69 7.45 -9.26
CA VAL A 47 0.49 8.16 -9.82
C VAL A 47 0.34 8.54 -11.29
N ALA A 48 -0.83 8.31 -11.88
CA ALA A 48 -1.12 8.62 -13.28
C ALA A 48 -0.89 10.11 -13.63
N ALA A 49 -1.15 11.02 -12.69
CA ALA A 49 -0.98 12.47 -12.86
C ALA A 49 0.25 13.04 -12.12
N HIS A 50 1.24 12.21 -11.76
CA HIS A 50 2.42 12.68 -11.05
C HIS A 50 3.15 13.77 -11.82
N ASN A 51 3.87 14.62 -11.08
CA ASN A 51 4.63 15.74 -11.65
C ASN A 51 5.84 16.05 -10.74
N ALA A 52 6.63 17.05 -11.12
CA ALA A 52 7.84 17.43 -10.38
C ALA A 52 7.57 17.90 -8.93
N GLN A 53 6.31 18.22 -8.59
CA GLN A 53 5.88 18.63 -7.25
C GLN A 53 5.21 17.48 -6.47
N THR A 54 5.17 16.27 -7.03
CA THR A 54 4.73 15.08 -6.31
C THR A 54 5.60 14.86 -5.08
N ALA A 55 4.96 14.68 -3.94
CA ALA A 55 5.63 14.50 -2.67
C ALA A 55 5.26 13.18 -2.01
N VAL A 56 6.20 12.66 -1.24
CA VAL A 56 6.05 11.48 -0.41
C VAL A 56 6.16 11.93 1.05
N ILE A 57 5.13 11.62 1.83
CA ILE A 57 5.09 11.89 3.27
C ILE A 57 5.23 10.57 4.01
N PHE A 58 6.17 10.51 4.93
CA PHE A 58 6.50 9.31 5.70
C PHE A 58 6.89 9.70 7.13
N CYS A 59 6.91 8.74 8.05
CA CYS A 59 7.29 8.97 9.44
C CYS A 59 8.76 9.43 9.54
N ASP A 60 9.17 10.28 10.47
CA ASP A 60 10.58 10.45 10.84
C ASP A 60 10.91 9.59 12.09
N ASP A 61 12.15 9.65 12.58
CA ASP A 61 12.55 8.89 13.78
C ASP A 61 11.83 9.35 15.06
N SER A 62 11.26 10.56 15.04
CA SER A 62 10.47 11.14 16.14
C SER A 62 8.97 10.85 16.06
N GLY A 63 8.51 10.09 15.05
CA GLY A 63 7.09 9.81 14.87
C GLY A 63 6.31 10.89 14.11
N ARG A 64 6.98 11.90 13.54
CA ARG A 64 6.34 13.03 12.84
C ARG A 64 6.35 12.83 11.34
N CYS A 65 5.50 13.56 10.64
CA CYS A 65 5.47 13.57 9.18
C CYS A 65 6.69 14.31 8.63
N ASN A 66 7.50 13.61 7.85
CA ASN A 66 8.50 14.19 6.97
C ASN A 66 7.96 14.20 5.55
N ARG A 67 8.10 15.32 4.83
CA ARG A 67 7.65 15.50 3.44
C ARG A 67 8.86 15.77 2.57
N MET A 68 9.07 14.91 1.57
CA MET A 68 10.12 15.08 0.56
C MET A 68 9.51 15.00 -0.84
N LEU A 69 10.13 15.66 -1.81
CA LEU A 69 9.74 15.53 -3.20
C LEU A 69 10.12 14.14 -3.73
N LEU A 70 9.31 13.59 -4.63
CA LEU A 70 9.61 12.29 -5.26
C LEU A 70 10.98 12.30 -5.96
N THR A 71 11.37 13.44 -6.54
CA THR A 71 12.66 13.65 -7.21
C THR A 71 13.87 13.53 -6.28
N GLU A 72 13.69 13.61 -4.96
CA GLU A 72 14.75 13.37 -3.98
C GLU A 72 15.02 11.88 -3.76
N PHE A 73 14.11 11.02 -4.22
CA PHE A 73 14.22 9.56 -4.12
C PHE A 73 14.68 8.90 -5.41
N THR A 74 14.47 9.55 -6.56
CA THR A 74 14.62 8.90 -7.85
C THR A 74 14.73 9.91 -8.99
N ASN A 75 15.37 9.49 -10.07
CA ASN A 75 15.41 10.18 -11.36
C ASN A 75 14.78 9.34 -12.49
N THR A 76 14.14 8.22 -12.15
CA THR A 76 13.49 7.32 -13.12
C THR A 76 12.00 7.62 -13.23
N ALA A 77 11.34 7.10 -14.27
CA ALA A 77 9.89 7.16 -14.39
C ALA A 77 9.20 6.05 -13.58
N TRP A 78 7.91 6.25 -13.29
CA TRP A 78 7.03 5.17 -12.83
C TRP A 78 6.91 4.10 -13.90
N VAL A 79 6.99 2.83 -13.48
CA VAL A 79 6.70 1.67 -14.31
C VAL A 79 5.32 1.15 -13.89
N HIS A 80 4.38 1.16 -14.83
CA HIS A 80 3.01 0.70 -14.62
C HIS A 80 2.87 -0.77 -15.01
N HIS A 81 2.19 -1.57 -14.17
CA HIS A 81 1.95 -2.97 -14.49
C HIS A 81 0.99 -3.05 -15.69
N PRO A 82 1.23 -3.92 -16.69
CA PRO A 82 0.43 -3.99 -17.92
C PRO A 82 -1.02 -4.50 -17.73
N VAL A 83 -1.40 -4.92 -16.52
CA VAL A 83 -2.65 -5.65 -16.24
C VAL A 83 -3.23 -5.17 -14.92
N ALA A 84 -2.49 -5.34 -13.82
CA ALA A 84 -2.92 -4.91 -12.50
C ALA A 84 -2.84 -3.38 -12.32
N ASP A 85 -3.66 -2.85 -11.43
CA ASP A 85 -3.57 -1.46 -10.99
C ASP A 85 -2.43 -1.28 -9.98
N LEU A 86 -1.20 -1.48 -10.45
CA LEU A 86 0.03 -1.34 -9.67
C LEU A 86 1.02 -0.49 -10.46
N ALA A 87 1.81 0.33 -9.77
CA ALA A 87 2.95 1.04 -10.33
C ALA A 87 4.09 1.07 -9.31
N TYR A 88 5.31 0.86 -9.78
CA TYR A 88 6.51 1.01 -8.97
C TYR A 88 7.44 2.08 -9.54
N ILE A 89 8.29 2.60 -8.67
CA ILE A 89 9.45 3.41 -9.06
C ILE A 89 10.66 2.97 -8.26
N LYS A 90 11.83 2.95 -8.91
CA LYS A 90 13.08 2.56 -8.24
C LYS A 90 13.56 3.71 -7.37
N ILE A 91 13.90 3.41 -6.12
CA ILE A 91 14.49 4.34 -5.16
C ILE A 91 16.01 4.25 -5.24
N ILE A 92 16.66 5.39 -5.41
CA ILE A 92 18.10 5.54 -5.43
C ILE A 92 18.52 6.09 -4.08
N LEU A 93 19.20 5.27 -3.28
CA LEU A 93 19.73 5.72 -2.00
C LEU A 93 20.88 6.70 -2.24
N THR A 94 20.74 7.90 -1.67
CA THR A 94 21.75 8.94 -1.65
C THR A 94 22.11 9.25 -0.19
N PRO A 95 23.28 9.81 0.10
CA PRO A 95 23.61 10.23 1.47
C PRO A 95 22.53 11.12 2.10
N THR A 96 21.85 11.94 1.29
CA THR A 96 20.77 12.85 1.72
C THR A 96 19.50 12.11 2.13
N ASN A 97 19.03 11.14 1.34
CA ASN A 97 17.75 10.45 1.60
C ASN A 97 17.91 9.20 2.48
N GLN A 98 19.10 8.60 2.53
CA GLN A 98 19.34 7.34 3.24
C GLN A 98 19.08 7.47 4.75
N GLN A 99 19.49 8.60 5.36
CA GLN A 99 19.22 8.89 6.76
C GLN A 99 17.71 8.87 7.08
N HIS A 100 16.87 9.19 6.10
CA HIS A 100 15.42 9.24 6.26
C HIS A 100 14.74 7.90 5.98
N LEU A 101 15.38 6.99 5.26
CA LEU A 101 14.78 5.74 4.75
C LEU A 101 15.15 4.48 5.53
N ASN A 102 15.95 4.62 6.58
CA ASN A 102 16.31 3.50 7.46
C ASN A 102 15.06 2.80 8.03
N ASN A 103 15.05 1.47 7.98
CA ASN A 103 13.97 0.62 8.50
C ASN A 103 12.57 0.88 7.88
N ARG A 104 12.53 1.30 6.61
CA ARG A 104 11.25 1.53 5.89
C ARG A 104 10.92 0.50 4.84
N PHE A 105 11.87 -0.33 4.45
CA PHE A 105 11.65 -1.25 3.34
C PHE A 105 11.06 -2.55 3.85
N PHE A 106 9.81 -2.83 3.44
CA PHE A 106 9.20 -4.13 3.66
C PHE A 106 9.95 -5.18 2.82
N PRO A 107 10.34 -6.32 3.41
CA PRO A 107 11.18 -7.28 2.71
C PRO A 107 10.39 -8.04 1.64
N TYR A 108 10.94 -8.09 0.43
CA TYR A 108 10.28 -8.68 -0.75
C TYR A 108 9.90 -10.15 -0.56
N ASN A 109 10.69 -10.91 0.18
CA ASN A 109 10.40 -12.33 0.48
C ASN A 109 9.20 -12.54 1.42
N GLN A 110 8.63 -11.47 1.99
CA GLN A 110 7.40 -11.50 2.79
C GLN A 110 6.18 -10.98 2.01
N ILE A 111 6.29 -10.84 0.69
CA ILE A 111 5.17 -10.54 -0.20
C ILE A 111 4.63 -11.87 -0.72
N ASN A 112 3.30 -12.06 -0.67
CA ASN A 112 2.66 -13.25 -1.19
C ASN A 112 2.63 -13.20 -2.73
N LEU A 113 3.67 -13.77 -3.34
CA LEU A 113 3.78 -13.87 -4.79
C LEU A 113 2.99 -15.05 -5.37
N GLN A 114 2.45 -15.93 -4.53
CA GLN A 114 1.74 -17.11 -4.99
C GLN A 114 0.30 -16.77 -5.37
N ARG A 115 -0.16 -17.28 -6.52
CA ARG A 115 -1.56 -17.21 -6.94
C ARG A 115 -2.40 -18.25 -6.19
N GLN A 116 -2.46 -18.09 -4.87
CA GLN A 116 -3.23 -18.92 -3.96
C GLN A 116 -4.32 -18.11 -3.26
N PRO A 117 -5.55 -18.64 -3.15
CA PRO A 117 -6.60 -17.99 -2.38
C PRO A 117 -6.21 -17.80 -0.91
N ILE A 118 -6.58 -16.65 -0.35
CA ILE A 118 -6.49 -16.39 1.09
C ILE A 118 -7.71 -17.01 1.76
N SER A 119 -7.54 -17.62 2.94
CA SER A 119 -8.68 -18.17 3.69
C SER A 119 -9.61 -17.04 4.15
N ARG A 120 -10.92 -17.25 4.08
CA ARG A 120 -11.94 -16.32 4.59
C ARG A 120 -11.86 -16.13 6.10
N ASP A 121 -11.25 -17.07 6.82
CA ASP A 121 -11.04 -16.99 8.26
C ASP A 121 -9.80 -16.18 8.65
N SER A 122 -9.03 -15.68 7.68
CA SER A 122 -7.80 -14.91 7.94
C SER A 122 -8.12 -13.43 8.18
N GLU A 123 -7.82 -12.93 9.38
CA GLU A 123 -7.88 -11.49 9.66
C GLU A 123 -6.72 -10.79 8.96
N LEU A 124 -7.03 -9.86 8.06
CA LEU A 124 -6.07 -9.00 7.39
C LEU A 124 -6.09 -7.60 8.00
N THR A 125 -4.95 -6.93 7.97
CA THR A 125 -4.78 -5.53 8.38
C THR A 125 -4.38 -4.69 7.18
N SER A 126 -5.22 -3.71 6.82
CA SER A 126 -4.90 -2.69 5.84
C SER A 126 -4.29 -1.47 6.54
N ILE A 127 -3.30 -0.81 5.92
CA ILE A 127 -2.64 0.39 6.46
C ILE A 127 -2.56 1.47 5.37
N GLY A 128 -3.01 2.68 5.67
CA GLY A 128 -2.96 3.78 4.69
C GLY A 128 -3.52 5.11 5.18
N PHE A 129 -3.83 6.00 4.22
CA PHE A 129 -4.18 7.41 4.48
C PHE A 129 -5.54 7.78 3.85
N PRO A 130 -6.65 7.27 4.39
CA PRO A 130 -7.98 7.60 3.89
C PRO A 130 -8.19 9.11 4.07
N LEU A 131 -8.63 9.77 3.01
CA LEU A 131 -8.80 11.23 2.94
C LEU A 131 -7.51 12.02 3.27
N GLY A 132 -6.33 11.38 3.22
CA GLY A 132 -5.06 11.98 3.64
C GLY A 132 -4.89 12.14 5.16
N LEU A 133 -5.78 11.55 5.96
CA LEU A 133 -5.71 11.60 7.43
C LEU A 133 -4.45 10.90 7.94
N GLY A 134 -3.84 11.45 9.00
CA GLY A 134 -2.64 10.89 9.61
C GLY A 134 -1.32 11.28 8.93
N ALA A 135 -1.36 12.18 7.95
CA ALA A 135 -0.19 12.67 7.20
C ALA A 135 0.13 14.16 7.47
N VAL A 136 -0.30 14.71 8.62
CA VAL A 136 -0.01 16.10 9.04
C VAL A 136 0.39 16.12 10.51
N GLY A 137 1.53 16.76 10.82
CA GLY A 137 2.05 16.81 12.19
C GLY A 137 2.60 15.45 12.61
N SER A 138 1.87 14.72 13.44
CA SER A 138 2.21 13.35 13.84
C SER A 138 1.90 12.38 12.69
N PHE A 139 2.81 11.46 12.40
CA PHE A 139 2.59 10.44 11.37
C PHE A 139 1.79 9.28 11.97
N SER A 140 0.54 9.15 11.54
CA SER A 140 -0.43 8.23 12.13
C SER A 140 -1.38 7.67 11.06
N PRO A 141 -0.88 6.84 10.13
CA PRO A 141 -1.76 6.17 9.17
C PRO A 141 -2.84 5.36 9.88
N LEU A 142 -3.98 5.24 9.23
CA LEU A 142 -5.11 4.48 9.77
C LEU A 142 -4.91 3.02 9.43
N SER A 143 -5.15 2.15 10.41
CA SER A 143 -5.09 0.69 10.26
C SER A 143 -6.46 0.07 10.49
N PHE A 144 -6.99 -0.66 9.51
CA PHE A 144 -8.27 -1.35 9.62
C PHE A 144 -8.09 -2.86 9.53
N ARG A 145 -8.86 -3.59 10.33
CA ARG A 145 -8.98 -5.04 10.23
C ARG A 145 -10.08 -5.38 9.23
N THR A 146 -9.91 -6.44 8.46
CA THR A 146 -10.91 -6.94 7.50
C THR A 146 -10.67 -8.42 7.20
N PHE A 147 -11.68 -9.11 6.69
CA PHE A 147 -11.54 -10.45 6.14
C PHE A 147 -11.75 -10.43 4.62
N VAL A 148 -11.26 -11.46 3.96
CA VAL A 148 -11.56 -11.67 2.54
C VAL A 148 -12.97 -12.24 2.38
N ALA A 149 -13.79 -11.59 1.57
CA ALA A 149 -15.13 -12.03 1.22
C ALA A 149 -15.13 -13.02 0.04
N SER A 150 -14.09 -12.96 -0.81
CA SER A 150 -13.97 -13.82 -1.99
C SER A 150 -12.58 -14.45 -2.14
N SER A 151 -12.52 -15.46 -3.01
CA SER A 151 -11.26 -15.81 -3.68
C SER A 151 -10.95 -14.79 -4.80
N PHE A 152 -10.20 -15.16 -5.83
CA PHE A 152 -9.99 -14.31 -6.99
C PHE A 152 -11.28 -14.14 -7.80
N ILE A 153 -11.63 -12.89 -8.11
CA ILE A 153 -12.70 -12.52 -9.03
C ILE A 153 -12.08 -11.60 -10.09
N THR A 154 -12.28 -11.95 -11.36
CA THR A 154 -11.89 -11.07 -12.46
C THR A 154 -12.96 -9.99 -12.65
N LEU A 155 -12.57 -8.73 -12.48
CA LEU A 155 -13.43 -7.57 -12.70
C LEU A 155 -12.73 -6.60 -13.64
N ASN A 156 -13.51 -5.76 -14.32
CA ASN A 156 -12.95 -4.64 -15.05
C ASN A 156 -12.46 -3.60 -14.05
N ARG A 157 -11.22 -3.15 -14.19
CA ARG A 157 -10.66 -2.08 -13.37
C ARG A 157 -11.50 -0.81 -13.50
N PHE A 158 -11.61 -0.07 -12.41
CA PHE A 158 -12.33 1.20 -12.39
C PHE A 158 -11.71 2.25 -13.33
N ASP A 159 -10.39 2.27 -13.46
CA ASP A 159 -9.65 3.35 -14.11
C ASP A 159 -9.54 3.20 -15.63
N ASN A 160 -9.45 1.97 -16.15
CA ASN A 160 -9.25 1.72 -17.58
C ASN A 160 -10.17 0.63 -18.18
N HIS A 161 -11.08 0.07 -17.38
CA HIS A 161 -12.03 -0.97 -17.76
C HIS A 161 -11.42 -2.28 -18.31
N GLN A 162 -10.11 -2.48 -18.15
CA GLN A 162 -9.47 -3.75 -18.50
C GLN A 162 -9.68 -4.79 -17.41
N PRO A 163 -9.86 -6.08 -17.77
CA PRO A 163 -10.03 -7.14 -16.79
C PRO A 163 -8.76 -7.35 -15.98
N ALA A 164 -8.90 -7.45 -14.66
CA ALA A 164 -7.85 -7.84 -13.72
C ALA A 164 -8.43 -8.68 -12.58
N ASP A 165 -7.59 -9.49 -11.95
CA ASP A 165 -8.02 -10.27 -10.79
C ASP A 165 -7.99 -9.42 -9.53
N PHE A 166 -9.05 -9.54 -8.74
CA PHE A 166 -9.20 -8.90 -7.44
C PHE A 166 -9.59 -9.92 -6.37
N ILE A 167 -9.27 -9.59 -5.12
CA ILE A 167 -9.87 -10.21 -3.94
C ILE A 167 -10.85 -9.20 -3.35
N ILE A 168 -12.06 -9.63 -3.02
CA ILE A 168 -13.06 -8.77 -2.39
C ILE A 168 -12.91 -8.84 -0.88
N LEU A 169 -13.01 -7.69 -0.23
CA LEU A 169 -12.92 -7.52 1.21
C LEU A 169 -14.29 -7.13 1.76
N GLU A 170 -14.57 -7.57 2.98
CA GLU A 170 -15.83 -7.26 3.66
C GLU A 170 -16.00 -5.77 3.93
N ASN A 171 -14.90 -5.09 4.27
CA ASN A 171 -14.94 -3.67 4.60
C ASN A 171 -14.68 -2.83 3.34
N PRO A 172 -15.49 -1.78 3.09
CA PRO A 172 -15.26 -0.88 1.99
C PRO A 172 -13.98 -0.07 2.18
N SER A 173 -13.39 0.35 1.07
CA SER A 173 -12.28 1.30 1.08
C SER A 173 -12.78 2.75 1.09
N ILE A 174 -11.84 3.68 1.30
CA ILE A 174 -12.08 5.13 1.30
C ILE A 174 -11.04 5.77 0.37
N GLY A 175 -11.41 6.82 -0.37
CA GLY A 175 -10.45 7.55 -1.20
C GLY A 175 -9.20 7.96 -0.42
N GLY A 176 -8.01 7.83 -1.03
CA GLY A 176 -6.70 8.01 -0.37
C GLY A 176 -6.07 6.71 0.15
N TYR A 177 -6.85 5.63 0.32
CA TYR A 177 -6.33 4.32 0.70
C TYR A 177 -5.72 3.53 -0.47
N SER A 178 -6.03 3.90 -1.72
CA SER A 178 -5.51 3.25 -2.92
C SER A 178 -3.98 3.11 -2.89
N GLY A 179 -3.49 1.93 -3.22
CA GLY A 179 -2.08 1.56 -3.12
C GLY A 179 -1.60 1.22 -1.70
N GLY A 180 -2.49 1.27 -0.69
CA GLY A 180 -2.18 0.87 0.68
C GLY A 180 -2.06 -0.65 0.81
N PRO A 181 -0.99 -1.16 1.46
CA PRO A 181 -0.78 -2.59 1.59
C PRO A 181 -1.79 -3.24 2.55
N ILE A 182 -2.05 -4.53 2.30
CA ILE A 182 -2.88 -5.39 3.13
C ILE A 182 -2.05 -6.58 3.61
N PHE A 183 -1.99 -6.75 4.92
CA PHE A 183 -1.11 -7.72 5.58
C PHE A 183 -1.89 -8.78 6.35
N ASP A 184 -1.44 -10.02 6.32
CA ASP A 184 -1.55 -10.92 7.47
C ASP A 184 -0.40 -10.56 8.41
N LEU A 185 -0.69 -10.27 9.68
CA LEU A 185 0.33 -9.87 10.63
C LEU A 185 1.17 -11.05 11.16
N GLY A 186 0.71 -12.29 10.99
CA GLY A 186 1.40 -13.48 11.50
C GLY A 186 1.28 -13.67 13.01
N TYR A 187 0.33 -12.97 13.65
CA TYR A 187 0.01 -13.15 15.06
C TYR A 187 -1.46 -12.82 15.37
N ILE A 188 -1.97 -13.40 16.45
CA ILE A 188 -3.32 -13.16 16.98
C ILE A 188 -3.21 -12.71 18.43
N ILE A 189 -3.97 -11.68 18.80
CA ILE A 189 -4.15 -11.25 20.19
C ILE A 189 -5.51 -11.75 20.67
N SER A 190 -5.51 -12.62 21.68
CA SER A 190 -6.71 -13.15 22.33
C SER A 190 -6.67 -12.87 23.83
N GLY A 191 -7.42 -11.85 24.25
CA GLY A 191 -7.35 -11.32 25.61
C GLY A 191 -5.94 -10.80 25.93
N ILE A 192 -5.30 -11.42 26.93
CA ILE A 192 -3.93 -11.09 27.35
C ILE A 192 -2.85 -11.92 26.64
N MET A 193 -3.23 -12.89 25.81
CA MET A 193 -2.30 -13.78 25.12
C MET A 193 -2.03 -13.29 23.70
N SER A 194 -0.77 -13.33 23.29
CA SER A 194 -0.34 -13.19 21.90
C SER A 194 0.19 -14.53 21.40
N GLN A 195 -0.33 -15.00 20.27
CA GLN A 195 0.12 -16.23 19.63
C GLN A 195 0.62 -15.91 18.22
N ASN A 196 1.83 -16.37 17.91
CA ASN A 196 2.39 -16.29 16.57
C ASN A 196 1.77 -17.38 15.69
N THR A 197 1.35 -17.02 14.49
CA THR A 197 0.78 -17.91 13.47
C THR A 197 1.67 -18.03 12.24
N GLY A 198 2.67 -17.17 12.11
CA GLY A 198 3.62 -17.19 11.00
C GLY A 198 4.41 -15.89 10.91
N ASP A 199 4.90 -15.61 9.72
CA ASP A 199 5.50 -14.31 9.40
C ASP A 199 4.43 -13.28 9.03
N THR A 200 4.75 -11.99 9.13
CA THR A 200 3.91 -10.95 8.52
C THR A 200 3.99 -11.06 7.00
N ILE A 201 2.87 -11.19 6.31
CA ILE A 201 2.82 -11.37 4.86
C ILE A 201 1.97 -10.29 4.21
N CYS A 202 2.51 -9.61 3.19
CA CYS A 202 1.72 -8.68 2.36
C CYS A 202 0.98 -9.46 1.27
N HIS A 203 -0.35 -9.40 1.27
CA HIS A 203 -1.20 -10.12 0.32
C HIS A 203 -1.60 -9.31 -0.91
N GLY A 204 -1.45 -7.99 -0.86
CA GLY A 204 -1.80 -7.13 -1.97
C GLY A 204 -1.92 -5.66 -1.58
N PHE A 205 -2.46 -4.88 -2.50
CA PHE A 205 -2.63 -3.43 -2.39
C PHE A 205 -4.07 -3.05 -2.65
N MET A 206 -4.61 -2.17 -1.81
CA MET A 206 -5.97 -1.66 -1.95
C MET A 206 -6.16 -1.01 -3.32
N HIS A 207 -7.14 -1.48 -4.10
CA HIS A 207 -7.53 -0.86 -5.37
C HIS A 207 -8.54 0.27 -5.12
N GLY A 208 -9.63 -0.04 -4.42
CA GLY A 208 -10.74 0.88 -4.24
C GLY A 208 -11.99 0.21 -3.67
N THR A 209 -13.14 0.83 -3.93
CA THR A 209 -14.44 0.40 -3.41
C THR A 209 -15.38 0.04 -4.55
N ILE A 210 -15.94 -1.16 -4.49
CA ILE A 210 -17.08 -1.57 -5.31
C ILE A 210 -18.33 -1.05 -4.62
N SER A 211 -19.20 -0.37 -5.34
CA SER A 211 -20.46 0.18 -4.81
C SER A 211 -21.62 -0.20 -5.71
N ASP A 212 -22.81 -0.36 -5.14
CA ASP A 212 -24.06 -0.49 -5.87
C ASP A 212 -24.94 0.76 -5.71
N GLU A 213 -26.12 0.74 -6.33
CA GLU A 213 -27.11 1.82 -6.25
C GLU A 213 -27.89 1.85 -4.92
N THR A 214 -27.82 0.77 -4.12
CA THR A 214 -28.51 0.67 -2.83
C THR A 214 -27.69 1.26 -1.68
N GLY A 215 -26.43 1.61 -1.95
CA GLY A 215 -25.48 2.11 -0.96
C GLY A 215 -24.60 1.02 -0.34
N GLY A 216 -24.74 -0.23 -0.77
CA GLY A 216 -23.85 -1.33 -0.44
C GLY A 216 -22.45 -1.11 -0.99
N LYS A 217 -21.42 -1.42 -0.20
CA LYS A 217 -20.02 -1.19 -0.56
C LYS A 217 -19.13 -2.33 -0.09
N LEU A 218 -18.16 -2.69 -0.93
CA LEU A 218 -17.14 -3.71 -0.67
C LEU A 218 -15.76 -3.18 -1.05
N GLY A 219 -14.72 -3.67 -0.38
CA GLY A 219 -13.34 -3.35 -0.74
C GLY A 219 -12.84 -4.23 -1.88
N ALA A 220 -12.01 -3.69 -2.77
CA ALA A 220 -11.30 -4.46 -3.78
C ALA A 220 -9.79 -4.39 -3.53
N LEU A 221 -9.16 -5.56 -3.46
CA LEU A 221 -7.74 -5.77 -3.27
C LEU A 221 -7.10 -6.24 -4.57
N THR A 222 -6.09 -5.52 -5.06
CA THR A 222 -5.20 -6.00 -6.12
C THR A 222 -4.20 -6.99 -5.53
N PRO A 223 -4.19 -8.27 -5.93
CA PRO A 223 -3.31 -9.28 -5.34
C PRO A 223 -1.83 -9.01 -5.58
N ALA A 224 -1.00 -9.36 -4.61
CA ALA A 224 0.45 -9.16 -4.69
C ALA A 224 1.16 -10.11 -5.69
N PHE A 225 0.53 -11.21 -6.14
CA PHE A 225 1.16 -12.12 -7.11
C PHE A 225 1.52 -11.44 -8.44
N TYR A 226 0.86 -10.32 -8.80
CA TYR A 226 1.23 -9.53 -9.98
C TYR A 226 2.62 -8.91 -9.90
N ILE A 227 3.25 -8.94 -8.73
CA ILE A 227 4.59 -8.43 -8.51
C ILE A 227 5.66 -9.45 -8.94
N ASP A 228 5.30 -10.73 -9.05
CA ASP A 228 6.24 -11.79 -9.40
C ASP A 228 6.80 -11.60 -10.82
N GLY A 229 8.12 -11.63 -10.96
CA GLY A 229 8.83 -11.36 -12.21
C GLY A 229 8.70 -9.94 -12.77
N TRP A 230 7.94 -9.05 -12.11
CA TRP A 230 7.74 -7.67 -12.56
C TRP A 230 8.69 -6.66 -11.89
N ILE A 231 8.91 -6.81 -10.58
CA ILE A 231 10.01 -6.14 -9.85
C ILE A 231 11.05 -7.16 -9.43
#